data_AF-A0A832EZH5-F1
#
_entry.id   AF-A0A832EZH5-F1
#
_cell.length_a   1.000
_cell.length_b   1.000
_cell.length_c   1.000
_cell.angle_alpha   90.00
_cell.angle_beta   90.00
_cell.angle_gamma   90.00
#
_symmetry.space_group_name_H-M   'P 1'
#
loop_
_entity.id
_entity.type
_entity.pdbx_description
1 polymer ?
#
loop_
_entity_poly.entity_id
_entity_poly.type
_entity_poly.pdbx_seq_one_letter_code
_entity_poly.pdbx_strand_id
1 'polypeptide(L)' 'MSEIQTLFEEQELNRKWFEKNHDSLVKKYDGRFIAIYKQAVMDSDVDIGKLMERVEKNYPPEKISVEFVSKEKLQLIL' A
#
# COMPACT_ATOMS: atom_id res chain seq x y z
N MET A 1 -25.77 -1.41 -8.20
CA MET A 1 -24.33 -1.67 -8.00
C MET A 1 -23.82 -0.52 -7.16
N SER A 2 -23.61 -0.74 -5.86
CA SER A 2 -23.32 0.34 -4.91
C SER A 2 -21.83 0.65 -4.89
N GLU A 3 -21.45 1.93 -4.87
CA GLU A 3 -20.06 2.43 -4.89
C GLU A 3 -19.18 1.87 -3.75
N ILE A 4 -19.81 1.43 -2.66
CA ILE A 4 -19.13 0.78 -1.52
C ILE A 4 -18.52 -0.57 -1.94
N GLN A 5 -19.18 -1.31 -2.83
CA GLN A 5 -18.76 -2.65 -3.23
C GLN A 5 -17.50 -2.60 -4.11
N THR A 6 -17.40 -1.60 -4.99
CA THR A 6 -16.23 -1.40 -5.85
C THR A 6 -15.00 -0.92 -5.08
N LEU A 7 -15.19 -0.19 -3.98
CA LEU A 7 -14.10 0.24 -3.10
C LEU A 7 -13.43 -0.95 -2.40
N PHE A 8 -14.23 -1.84 -1.82
CA PHE A 8 -13.72 -3.06 -1.17
C PHE A 8 -13.02 -4.00 -2.16
N GLU A 9 -13.53 -4.11 -3.38
CA GLU A 9 -12.90 -4.90 -4.44
C GLU A 9 -11.52 -4.36 -4.82
N GLU A 10 -11.35 -3.04 -4.95
CA GLU A 10 -10.07 -2.43 -5.30
C GLU A 10 -9.02 -2.61 -4.19
N GLN A 11 -9.43 -2.44 -2.93
CA GLN A 11 -8.55 -2.69 -1.78
C GLN A 11 -8.12 -4.16 -1.68
N GLU A 12 -9.05 -5.09 -1.88
CA GLU A 12 -8.77 -6.53 -1.87
C GLU A 12 -7.80 -6.93 -2.98
N LEU A 13 -7.95 -6.37 -4.18
CA LEU A 13 -7.03 -6.61 -5.29
C LEU A 13 -5.63 -6.03 -5.01
N ASN A 14 -5.56 -4.82 -4.45
CA ASN A 14 -4.29 -4.19 -4.07
C ASN A 14 -3.56 -5.03 -3.01
N ARG A 15 -4.28 -5.53 -2.01
CA ARG A 15 -3.72 -6.39 -0.97
C ARG A 15 -3.22 -7.71 -1.53
N LYS A 16 -4.00 -8.39 -2.38
CA LYS A 16 -3.55 -9.62 -3.05
C LYS A 16 -2.32 -9.40 -3.91
N TRP A 17 -2.25 -8.26 -4.60
CA TRP A 17 -1.08 -7.89 -5.39
C TRP A 17 0.13 -7.63 -4.49
N PHE A 18 -0.05 -6.94 -3.36
CA PHE A 18 0.98 -6.70 -2.38
C PHE A 18 1.55 -8.00 -1.83
N GLU A 19 0.70 -8.90 -1.34
CA GLU A 19 1.11 -10.20 -0.80
C GLU A 19 1.83 -11.05 -1.85
N LYS A 20 1.31 -11.09 -3.09
CA LYS A 20 1.92 -11.84 -4.20
C LYS A 20 3.28 -11.28 -4.63
N ASN A 21 3.47 -9.96 -4.55
CA ASN A 21 4.71 -9.30 -4.94
C ASN A 21 5.62 -8.93 -3.76
N HIS A 22 5.25 -9.33 -2.54
CA HIS A 22 5.92 -8.92 -1.31
C HIS A 22 7.42 -9.18 -1.36
N ASP A 23 7.85 -10.36 -1.79
CA ASP A 23 9.29 -10.70 -1.90
C ASP A 23 10.07 -9.77 -2.84
N SER A 24 9.42 -9.26 -3.90
CA SER A 24 10.03 -8.30 -4.82
C SER A 24 9.98 -6.88 -4.28
N LEU A 25 8.92 -6.53 -3.56
CA LEU A 25 8.75 -5.24 -2.92
C LEU A 25 9.75 -5.06 -1.78
N VAL A 26 9.92 -6.07 -0.92
CA VAL A 26 10.91 -6.06 0.15
C VAL A 26 12.32 -5.81 -0.41
N LYS A 27 12.68 -6.40 -1.54
CA LYS A 27 14.01 -6.16 -2.15
C LYS A 27 14.26 -4.71 -2.55
N LYS A 28 13.22 -3.92 -2.80
CA LYS A 28 13.31 -2.53 -3.29
C LYS A 28 12.93 -1.48 -2.25
N TYR A 29 12.01 -1.83 -1.35
CA TYR A 29 11.32 -0.91 -0.45
C TYR A 29 11.41 -1.35 1.01
N ASP A 30 12.38 -2.21 1.37
CA ASP A 30 12.59 -2.64 2.76
C ASP A 30 12.67 -1.43 3.72
N GLY A 31 11.87 -1.47 4.79
CA GLY A 31 11.78 -0.42 5.78
C GLY A 31 11.08 0.86 5.29
N ARG A 32 10.23 0.77 4.26
CA ARG A 32 9.49 1.91 3.69
C ARG A 32 8.00 1.64 3.61
N PHE A 33 7.23 2.71 3.71
CA PHE A 33 5.82 2.73 3.33
C PHE A 33 5.70 2.85 1.82
N ILE A 34 4.81 2.08 1.23
CA ILE A 34 4.46 2.17 -0.19
C ILE A 34 2.99 2.53 -0.33
N ALA A 35 2.69 3.37 -1.31
CA ALA A 35 1.32 3.68 -1.72
C ALA A 35 0.98 2.85 -2.95
N ILE A 36 0.00 1.97 -2.81
CA ILE A 36 -0.49 1.08 -3.86
C ILE A 36 -1.83 1.60 -4.36
N TYR A 37 -1.91 1.79 -5.67
CA TYR A 37 -3.14 2.15 -6.36
C TYR A 37 -3.26 1.28 -7.59
N LYS A 38 -4.44 0.70 -7.85
CA LYS A 38 -4.68 -0.21 -8.98
C LYS A 38 -3.59 -1.28 -9.17
N GLN A 39 -3.22 -1.96 -8.08
CA GLN A 39 -2.20 -3.01 -8.06
C GLN A 39 -0.81 -2.56 -8.56
N ALA A 40 -0.44 -1.30 -8.33
CA ALA A 40 0.89 -0.80 -8.63
C ALA A 40 1.36 0.19 -7.55
N VAL A 41 2.67 0.19 -7.28
CA VAL A 41 3.30 1.17 -6.40
C VAL A 41 3.37 2.50 -7.13
N MET A 42 2.66 3.50 -6.62
CA MET A 42 2.67 4.86 -7.14
C MET A 42 3.78 5.69 -6.50
N ASP A 43 3.98 5.50 -5.20
CA ASP A 43 5.00 6.22 -4.44
C ASP A 43 5.48 5.38 -3.25
N SER A 44 6.64 5.72 -2.71
CA SER A 44 7.22 5.07 -1.55
C SER A 44 8.03 6.06 -0.73
N ASP A 45 7.91 6.01 0.59
CA ASP A 45 8.75 6.80 1.48
C ASP A 45 8.99 6.10 2.82
N VAL A 46 10.02 6.53 3.55
CA VAL A 46 10.29 6.07 4.92
C VAL A 46 9.30 6.70 5.89
N ASP A 47 8.82 7.92 5.59
CA ASP A 47 7.90 8.68 6.42
C ASP A 47 6.47 8.61 5.85
N ILE A 48 5.54 7.99 6.59
CA ILE A 48 4.14 7.87 6.19
C ILE A 48 3.47 9.23 6.02
N GLY A 49 3.82 10.24 6.82
CA GLY A 49 3.24 11.58 6.71
C GLY A 49 3.64 12.25 5.39
N LYS A 50 4.92 12.15 5.02
CA LYS A 50 5.40 12.67 3.72
C LYS A 50 4.87 11.89 2.53
N LEU A 51 4.62 10.60 2.70
CA LEU A 51 3.98 9.78 1.67
C LEU A 51 2.53 10.24 1.47
N MET A 52 1.75 10.31 2.55
CA MET A 52 0.36 10.75 2.50
C MET A 52 0.21 12.15 1.92
N GLU A 53 1.04 13.13 2.33
CA GLU A 53 0.99 14.48 1.75
C GLU A 53 1.18 14.52 0.23
N ARG A 54 2.01 13.62 -0.32
CA ARG A 54 2.22 13.53 -1.78
C ARG A 54 1.10 12.79 -2.47
N VAL A 55 0.65 11.71 -1.84
CA VAL A 55 -0.32 10.79 -2.40
C VAL A 55 -1.71 11.42 -2.40
N GLU A 56 -2.12 12.08 -1.30
CA GLU A 56 -3.38 12.83 -1.20
C GLU A 56 -3.49 13.98 -2.22
N LYS A 57 -2.36 14.55 -2.64
CA LYS A 57 -2.34 15.60 -3.68
C LYS A 57 -2.58 15.06 -5.09
N ASN A 58 -2.22 13.81 -5.35
CA ASN A 58 -2.21 13.24 -6.70
C ASN A 58 -3.30 12.19 -6.92
N TYR A 59 -3.84 11.62 -5.85
CA TYR A 59 -4.73 10.46 -5.91
C TYR A 59 -5.81 10.52 -4.81
N PRO A 60 -7.00 9.95 -5.04
CA PRO A 60 -8.07 9.92 -4.05
C PRO A 60 -7.71 8.96 -2.90
N PRO A 61 -7.62 9.45 -1.64
CA PRO A 61 -7.11 8.68 -0.51
C PRO A 61 -7.94 7.42 -0.22
N GLU A 62 -9.23 7.45 -0.53
CA GLU A 62 -10.16 6.34 -0.32
C GLU A 62 -9.77 5.06 -1.10
N LYS A 63 -9.12 5.23 -2.26
CA LYS A 63 -8.78 4.11 -3.17
C LYS A 63 -7.34 3.63 -3.05
N ILE A 64 -6.56 4.24 -2.17
CA ILE A 64 -5.14 3.98 -2.05
C ILE A 64 -4.91 3.09 -0.84
N SER A 65 -4.10 2.05 -1.04
CA SER A 65 -3.65 1.18 0.03
C SER A 65 -2.23 1.57 0.41
N VAL A 66 -2.03 2.05 1.63
CA VAL A 66 -0.70 2.33 2.16
C VAL A 66 -0.26 1.14 2.99
N GLU A 67 0.82 0.49 2.58
CA GLU A 67 1.35 -0.71 3.22
C GLU A 67 2.80 -0.50 3.63
N PHE A 68 3.18 -0.99 4.81
CA PHE A 68 4.57 -0.96 5.25
C PHE A 68 5.29 -2.22 4.77
N VAL A 69 6.38 -2.03 4.04
CA VAL A 69 7.19 -3.13 3.52
C VAL A 69 8.38 -3.34 4.44
N SER A 70 8.42 -4.49 5.09
CA SER A 70 9.57 -4.90 5.88
C SER A 70 9.87 -6.37 5.68
N LYS A 71 11.16 -6.68 5.57
CA LYS A 71 11.68 -8.04 5.61
C LYS A 71 11.55 -8.65 6.99
N GLU A 72 11.54 -7.83 8.04
CA GLU A 72 11.27 -8.30 9.39
C GLU A 72 9.79 -8.63 9.48
N LYS A 73 9.47 -9.92 9.65
CA LYS A 73 8.13 -10.33 10.07
C LYS A 73 7.86 -9.57 11.37
N LEU A 74 6.97 -8.58 11.32
CA LEU A 74 6.43 -7.94 12.52
C LEU A 74 5.94 -9.06 13.44
N GLN A 75 6.74 -9.37 14.46
CA GLN A 75 6.28 -10.18 15.56
C GLN A 75 5.28 -9.29 16.30
N LEU A 76 4.01 -9.46 15.97
CA LEU A 76 2.92 -8.97 16.79
C LEU A 76 3.10 -9.59 18.18
N ILE A 77 3.54 -8.78 19.13
CA ILE A 77 3.40 -9.11 20.54
C ILE A 77 1.93 -8.86 20.85
N LEU A 78 1.22 -9.95 21.16
CA LEU A 78 -0.21 -9.98 21.48
C LEU A 78 -0.47 -9.42 22.89
#